data_AF-B3SE19-F1
#
_entry.id   AF-B3SE19-F1
#
_cell.length_a   1.000
_cell.length_b   1.000
_cell.length_c   1.000
_cell.angle_alpha   90.00
_cell.angle_beta   90.00
_cell.angle_gamma   90.00
#
_symmetry.space_group_name_H-M   'P 1'
#
loop_
_entity.id
_entity.type
_entity.pdbx_description
1 polymer ?
#
loop_
_entity_poly.entity_id
_entity_poly.type
_entity_poly.pdbx_seq_one_letter_code
_entity_poly.pdbx_strand_id
1 'polypeptide(L)'
;MVVDSKSSIECRRSSNKPEIIASLYLKCAKKYSGCLMIVRSDCGAGNNLLASIQCYFRQLGRDPFAGNNARRYGTSPANQRIESWWSFYRRHRAGWWIDLFKDMVQCSILSVNNTFHTECLHFCFESILQDELDMVKDQWNSHRIRRSRTNVVSGVPDIMYYLPHRFEAYNCMERVSAPMITEMERNVNSEDIGENTGSMHVEYFDYV
;
A
#
# COMPACT_ATOMS: atom_id res chain seq x y z
N MET A 1 -15.48 0.20 -2.50
CA MET A 1 -14.05 -0.03 -2.18
C MET A 1 -13.76 0.63 -0.84
N VAL A 2 -13.84 -0.16 0.23
CA VAL A 2 -13.24 0.17 1.52
C VAL A 2 -11.74 0.22 1.22
N VAL A 3 -11.08 1.33 1.50
CA VAL A 3 -9.62 1.32 1.59
C VAL A 3 -9.35 0.31 2.69
N ASP A 4 -8.88 -0.88 2.34
CA ASP A 4 -8.51 -1.88 3.33
C ASP A 4 -7.34 -1.29 4.11
N SER A 5 -7.69 -0.58 5.18
CA SER A 5 -6.81 0.06 6.14
C SER A 5 -6.18 -0.96 7.07
N LYS A 6 -6.34 -2.26 6.78
CA LYS A 6 -5.46 -3.30 7.31
C LYS A 6 -4.26 -3.61 6.45
N SER A 7 -4.10 -2.93 5.30
CA SER A 7 -2.82 -2.87 4.60
C SER A 7 -1.70 -2.48 5.58
N SER A 8 -0.55 -3.14 5.46
CA SER A 8 0.61 -2.89 6.30
C SER A 8 1.09 -1.46 6.02
N ILE A 9 1.01 -0.58 7.02
CA ILE A 9 1.66 0.73 6.95
C ILE A 9 2.99 0.55 7.66
N GLU A 10 4.07 0.63 6.89
CA GLU A 10 5.40 0.31 7.40
C GLU A 10 6.36 1.45 7.12
N CYS A 11 7.21 1.75 8.09
CA CYS A 11 8.36 2.61 7.89
C CYS A 11 9.32 1.88 6.95
N ARG A 12 9.66 2.50 5.82
CA ARG A 12 10.56 1.93 4.81
C ARG A 12 11.57 2.98 4.37
N ARG A 13 12.72 2.51 3.90
CA ARG A 13 13.83 3.35 3.41
C ARG A 13 13.48 4.13 2.14
N SER A 14 12.53 3.63 1.35
CA SER A 14 12.06 4.29 0.15
C SER A 14 10.59 4.00 -0.10
N SER A 15 9.87 5.00 -0.61
CA SER A 15 8.49 4.88 -1.07
C SER A 15 8.38 4.79 -2.60
N ASN A 16 9.51 4.90 -3.32
CA ASN A 16 9.52 5.08 -4.78
C ASN A 16 9.93 3.81 -5.53
N LYS A 17 10.30 2.75 -4.81
CA LYS A 17 10.71 1.45 -5.35
C LYS A 17 9.48 0.54 -5.52
N PRO A 18 9.14 0.08 -6.73
CA PRO A 18 8.01 -0.83 -6.97
C PRO A 18 8.07 -2.11 -6.13
N GLU A 19 9.26 -2.61 -5.85
CA GLU A 19 9.56 -3.83 -5.08
C GLU A 19 9.10 -3.68 -3.62
N ILE A 20 9.28 -2.50 -3.04
CA ILE A 20 8.83 -2.19 -1.68
C ILE A 20 7.30 -2.21 -1.63
N ILE A 21 6.64 -1.60 -2.62
CA ILE A 21 5.17 -1.58 -2.66
C ILE A 21 4.62 -2.99 -2.90
N ALA A 22 5.24 -3.76 -3.80
CA ALA A 22 4.90 -5.14 -4.07
C ALA A 22 5.08 -6.06 -2.86
N SER A 23 6.19 -5.93 -2.12
CA SER A 23 6.43 -6.73 -0.91
C SER A 23 5.42 -6.42 0.20
N LEU A 24 5.03 -5.15 0.37
CA LEU A 24 3.94 -4.78 1.28
C LEU A 24 2.61 -5.42 0.86
N TYR A 25 2.33 -5.45 -0.44
CA TYR A 25 1.14 -6.09 -1.00
C TYR A 25 1.14 -7.61 -0.76
N LEU A 26 2.26 -8.28 -1.04
CA LEU A 26 2.42 -9.72 -0.81
C LEU A 26 2.31 -10.07 0.67
N LYS A 27 2.86 -9.25 1.58
CA LYS A 27 2.69 -9.42 3.03
C LYS A 27 1.21 -9.38 3.43
N CYS A 28 0.44 -8.47 2.84
CA CYS A 28 -1.02 -8.42 3.03
C CYS A 28 -1.69 -9.69 2.47
N ALA A 29 -1.35 -10.07 1.24
CA ALA A 29 -1.94 -11.25 0.60
C ALA A 29 -1.69 -12.54 1.40
N LYS A 30 -0.48 -12.69 1.95
CA LYS A 30 -0.09 -13.78 2.84
C LYS A 30 -0.88 -13.75 4.15
N LYS A 31 -0.95 -12.58 4.80
CA LYS A 31 -1.68 -12.40 6.07
C LYS A 31 -3.15 -12.79 5.95
N TYR A 32 -3.79 -12.48 4.83
CA TYR A 32 -5.21 -12.75 4.61
C TYR A 32 -5.49 -13.99 3.76
N SER A 33 -4.46 -14.69 3.27
CA SER A 33 -4.59 -15.80 2.31
C SER A 33 -5.47 -15.44 1.10
N GLY A 34 -5.34 -14.21 0.63
CA GLY A 34 -6.23 -13.66 -0.39
C GLY A 34 -5.85 -12.28 -0.89
N CYS A 35 -6.46 -11.88 -2.00
CA CYS A 35 -6.32 -10.57 -2.62
C CYS A 35 -7.68 -9.88 -2.73
N LEU A 36 -7.70 -8.59 -3.06
CA LEU A 36 -8.96 -7.88 -3.32
C LEU A 36 -9.48 -8.25 -4.72
N MET A 37 -10.79 -8.15 -4.97
CA MET A 37 -11.33 -8.33 -6.33
C MET A 37 -10.73 -7.35 -7.34
N ILE A 38 -10.54 -6.09 -6.95
CA ILE A 38 -9.98 -5.02 -7.79
C ILE A 38 -9.02 -4.18 -6.97
N VAL A 39 -7.85 -3.90 -7.54
CA VAL A 39 -6.94 -2.86 -7.07
C VAL A 39 -7.08 -1.61 -7.93
N ARG A 40 -7.12 -0.46 -7.26
CA ARG A 40 -7.02 0.84 -7.92
C ARG A 40 -5.67 1.47 -7.62
N SER A 41 -5.01 1.98 -8.64
CA SER A 41 -3.79 2.76 -8.51
C SER A 41 -3.81 3.94 -9.48
N ASP A 42 -2.92 4.91 -9.26
CA ASP A 42 -2.54 5.84 -10.31
C ASP A 42 -1.77 5.13 -11.44
N CYS A 43 -1.49 5.87 -12.52
CA CYS A 43 -0.67 5.41 -13.64
C CYS A 43 0.85 5.53 -13.36
N GLY A 44 1.27 5.61 -12.09
CA GLY A 44 2.67 5.73 -11.73
C GLY A 44 3.45 4.42 -11.88
N ALA A 45 4.72 4.52 -12.27
CA ALA A 45 5.61 3.36 -12.42
C ALA A 45 5.78 2.56 -11.12
N GLY A 46 5.71 3.25 -9.96
CA GLY A 46 5.81 2.62 -8.64
C GLY A 46 4.79 1.52 -8.37
N ASN A 47 3.61 1.56 -9.00
CA ASN A 47 2.52 0.64 -8.73
C ASN A 47 2.40 -0.51 -9.75
N ASN A 48 3.31 -0.58 -10.73
CA ASN A 48 3.23 -1.56 -11.82
C ASN A 48 3.46 -2.99 -11.37
N LEU A 49 4.40 -3.22 -10.44
CA LEU A 49 4.66 -4.57 -9.95
C LEU A 49 3.48 -5.11 -9.11
N LEU A 50 2.95 -4.29 -8.21
CA LEU A 50 1.74 -4.60 -7.42
C LEU A 50 0.56 -4.96 -8.32
N ALA A 51 0.41 -4.24 -9.42
CA ALA A 51 -0.62 -4.49 -10.40
C ALA A 51 -0.49 -5.81 -11.15
N SER A 52 0.72 -6.12 -11.61
CA SER A 52 1.00 -7.40 -12.26
C SER A 52 0.71 -8.56 -11.32
N ILE A 53 1.13 -8.45 -10.05
CA ILE A 53 0.82 -9.44 -9.01
C ILE A 53 -0.70 -9.59 -8.83
N GLN A 54 -1.44 -8.48 -8.79
CA GLN A 54 -2.90 -8.52 -8.69
C GLN A 54 -3.55 -9.25 -9.87
N CYS A 55 -3.15 -8.94 -11.10
CA CYS A 55 -3.65 -9.60 -12.30
C CYS A 55 -3.32 -11.10 -12.29
N TYR A 56 -2.10 -11.46 -11.87
CA TYR A 56 -1.65 -12.85 -11.74
C TYR A 56 -2.47 -13.62 -10.69
N PHE A 57 -2.68 -13.05 -9.50
CA PHE A 57 -3.51 -13.65 -8.46
C PHE A 57 -4.94 -13.91 -8.92
N ARG A 58 -5.43 -13.11 -9.86
CA ARG A 58 -6.79 -13.18 -10.39
C ARG A 58 -6.87 -13.81 -11.77
N GLN A 59 -5.78 -14.39 -12.30
CA GLN A 59 -5.70 -14.87 -13.69
C GLN A 59 -6.70 -15.99 -14.01
N LEU A 60 -7.06 -16.82 -13.02
CA LEU A 60 -8.02 -17.92 -13.17
C LEU A 60 -9.43 -17.55 -12.70
N GLY A 61 -9.65 -16.28 -12.32
CA GLY A 61 -10.97 -15.79 -11.91
C GLY A 61 -11.95 -15.82 -13.07
N ARG A 62 -13.23 -16.12 -12.78
CA ARG A 62 -14.29 -16.23 -13.80
C ARG A 62 -15.24 -15.04 -13.83
N ASP A 63 -15.08 -14.11 -12.90
CA ASP A 63 -15.89 -12.90 -12.85
C ASP A 63 -15.33 -11.82 -13.80
N PRO A 64 -16.13 -10.80 -14.16
CA PRO A 64 -15.72 -9.75 -15.11
C PRO A 64 -14.50 -8.93 -14.68
N PHE A 65 -14.10 -8.99 -13.41
CA PHE A 65 -12.99 -8.25 -12.83
C PHE A 65 -11.73 -9.10 -12.66
N ALA A 66 -11.68 -10.30 -13.25
CA ALA A 66 -10.53 -11.20 -13.18
C ALA A 66 -9.44 -10.87 -14.22
N GLY A 67 -8.27 -11.48 -14.06
CA GLY A 67 -7.10 -11.31 -14.92
C GLY A 67 -6.71 -9.84 -15.09
N ASN A 68 -6.59 -9.38 -16.33
CA ASN A 68 -6.21 -8.00 -16.65
C ASN A 68 -7.22 -6.94 -16.14
N ASN A 69 -8.46 -7.33 -15.88
CA ASN A 69 -9.49 -6.43 -15.33
C ASN A 69 -9.42 -6.29 -13.80
N ALA A 70 -8.50 -7.01 -13.14
CA ALA A 70 -8.29 -6.94 -11.70
C ALA A 70 -7.57 -5.66 -11.26
N ARG A 71 -7.05 -4.87 -12.21
CA ARG A 71 -6.56 -3.50 -11.98
C ARG A 71 -7.46 -2.47 -12.64
N ARG A 72 -7.63 -1.35 -11.95
CA ARG A 72 -8.27 -0.15 -12.49
C ARG A 72 -7.37 1.07 -12.29
N TYR A 73 -7.02 1.74 -13.39
CA TYR A 73 -6.36 3.04 -13.30
C TYR A 73 -7.34 4.10 -12.81
N GLY A 74 -6.86 4.94 -11.89
CA GLY A 74 -7.58 6.08 -11.40
C GLY A 74 -7.06 7.39 -11.97
N THR A 75 -7.98 8.25 -12.43
CA THR A 75 -7.69 9.68 -12.62
C THR A 75 -7.43 10.34 -11.25
N SER A 76 -6.68 11.43 -11.22
CA SER A 76 -6.36 12.16 -9.98
C SER A 76 -7.61 12.52 -9.14
N PRO A 77 -8.73 12.99 -9.72
CA PRO A 77 -9.94 13.27 -8.94
C PRO A 77 -10.53 12.03 -8.24
N ALA A 78 -10.24 10.83 -8.74
CA ALA A 78 -10.69 9.61 -8.12
C ALA A 78 -9.75 9.08 -7.02
N ASN A 79 -8.56 9.66 -6.88
CA ASN A 79 -7.61 9.38 -5.80
C ASN A 79 -7.88 10.24 -4.54
N GLN A 80 -8.91 11.07 -4.55
CA GLN A 80 -9.29 11.94 -3.41
C GLN A 80 -9.36 11.22 -2.06
N ARG A 81 -9.77 9.94 -2.02
CA ARG A 81 -9.87 9.21 -0.75
C ARG A 81 -8.50 8.95 -0.13
N ILE A 82 -7.53 8.47 -0.92
CA ILE A 82 -6.19 8.22 -0.42
C ILE A 82 -5.47 9.55 -0.16
N GLU A 83 -5.64 10.56 -1.01
CA GLU A 83 -5.08 11.90 -0.80
C GLU A 83 -5.64 12.58 0.46
N SER A 84 -6.94 12.41 0.73
CA SER A 84 -7.57 12.93 1.95
C SER A 84 -7.02 12.23 3.19
N TRP A 85 -6.76 10.92 3.11
CA TRP A 85 -6.08 10.18 4.19
C TRP A 85 -4.65 10.68 4.42
N TRP A 86 -3.87 10.89 3.35
CA TRP A 86 -2.52 11.46 3.46
C TRP A 86 -2.53 12.87 4.06
N SER A 87 -3.51 13.71 3.69
CA SER A 87 -3.71 15.03 4.28
C SER A 87 -4.01 14.94 5.78
N PHE A 88 -4.87 14.01 6.18
CA PHE A 88 -5.17 13.73 7.58
C PHE A 88 -3.92 13.28 8.34
N TYR A 89 -3.21 12.28 7.84
CA TYR A 89 -2.00 11.74 8.47
C TYR A 89 -0.94 12.83 8.65
N ARG A 90 -0.69 13.63 7.61
CA ARG A 90 0.28 14.72 7.66
C ARG A 90 -0.07 15.76 8.72
N ARG A 91 -1.35 16.18 8.79
CA ARG A 91 -1.77 17.23 9.73
C ARG A 91 -1.75 16.79 11.20
N HIS A 92 -2.06 15.52 11.47
CA HIS A 92 -2.28 15.06 12.85
C HIS A 92 -1.12 14.26 13.44
N ARG A 93 -0.26 13.67 12.60
CA ARG A 93 0.70 12.64 13.04
C ARG A 93 2.11 12.89 12.51
N ALA A 94 2.26 13.13 11.21
CA ALA A 94 3.58 13.27 10.61
C ALA A 94 4.18 14.68 10.71
N GLY A 95 3.36 15.72 10.95
CA GLY A 95 3.81 17.13 10.92
C GLY A 95 4.99 17.39 11.84
N TRP A 96 4.88 16.97 13.09
CA TRP A 96 5.94 17.15 14.08
C TRP A 96 7.26 16.47 13.68
N TRP A 97 7.19 15.23 13.21
CA TRP A 97 8.38 14.49 12.74
C TRP A 97 9.05 15.18 11.55
N ILE A 98 8.25 15.68 10.60
CA ILE A 98 8.77 16.43 9.45
C ILE A 98 9.50 17.68 9.90
N ASP A 99 8.93 18.43 10.85
CA ASP A 99 9.52 19.66 11.34
C ASP A 99 10.79 19.38 12.17
N LEU A 100 10.77 18.35 13.03
CA LEU A 100 11.96 17.87 13.73
C LEU A 100 13.12 17.57 12.78
N PHE A 101 12.90 16.76 11.74
CA PHE A 101 13.97 16.40 10.82
C PHE A 101 14.46 17.59 9.98
N LYS A 102 13.57 18.53 9.63
CA LYS A 102 13.99 19.79 9.00
C LYS A 102 14.86 20.63 9.91
N ASP A 103 14.51 20.75 11.18
CA ASP A 103 15.30 21.50 12.17
C ASP A 103 16.68 20.87 12.34
N MET A 104 16.78 19.54 12.37
CA MET A 104 18.07 18.84 12.41
C MET A 104 18.95 19.13 11.19
N VAL A 105 18.36 19.25 10.00
CA VAL A 105 19.08 19.66 8.78
C VAL A 105 19.52 21.11 8.88
N GLN A 106 18.63 22.01 9.31
CA GLN A 106 18.93 23.44 9.45
C GLN A 106 20.04 23.71 10.47
N CYS A 107 20.07 22.94 11.56
CA CYS A 107 21.13 22.98 12.57
C CYS A 107 22.42 22.25 12.14
N SER A 108 22.49 21.73 10.91
CA SER A 108 23.64 20.96 10.37
C SER A 108 23.99 19.71 11.19
N ILE A 109 23.04 19.18 11.96
CA ILE A 109 23.16 17.89 12.67
C ILE A 109 22.96 16.75 11.67
N LEU A 110 22.04 16.95 10.71
CA LEU A 110 21.71 15.98 9.68
C LEU A 110 22.14 16.48 8.29
N SER A 111 22.85 15.64 7.54
CA SER A 111 23.07 15.82 6.11
C SER A 111 22.36 14.72 5.34
N VAL A 112 21.34 15.09 4.55
CA VAL A 112 20.50 14.15 3.78
C VAL A 112 21.31 13.43 2.70
N ASN A 113 22.38 14.06 2.21
CA ASN A 113 23.29 13.48 1.21
C ASN A 113 24.35 12.57 1.86
N ASN A 114 24.39 12.45 3.19
CA ASN A 114 25.33 11.60 3.90
C ASN A 114 24.63 10.29 4.29
N THR A 115 25.00 9.20 3.63
CA THR A 115 24.46 7.86 3.90
C THR A 115 24.61 7.44 5.36
N PHE A 116 25.72 7.78 6.02
CA PHE A 116 25.91 7.45 7.44
C PHE A 116 24.86 8.14 8.32
N HIS A 117 24.58 9.42 8.09
CA HIS A 117 23.57 10.16 8.84
C HIS A 117 22.17 9.58 8.60
N THR A 118 21.87 9.22 7.35
CA THR A 118 20.59 8.59 6.98
C THR A 118 20.43 7.22 7.65
N GLU A 119 21.47 6.36 7.66
CA GLU A 119 21.43 5.07 8.36
C GLU A 119 21.29 5.25 9.87
N CYS A 120 21.98 6.21 10.49
CA CYS A 120 21.79 6.53 11.91
C CYS A 120 20.37 6.99 12.21
N LEU A 121 19.76 7.82 11.35
CA LEU A 121 18.36 8.20 11.52
C LEU A 121 17.44 6.99 11.47
N HIS A 122 17.59 6.13 10.46
CA HIS A 122 16.80 4.92 10.37
C HIS A 122 16.97 4.07 11.63
N PHE A 123 18.21 3.80 12.05
CA PHE A 123 18.47 3.01 13.25
C PHE A 123 17.82 3.61 14.51
N CYS A 124 17.90 4.92 14.70
CA CYS A 124 17.37 5.58 15.90
C CYS A 124 15.85 5.73 15.92
N PHE A 125 15.23 5.98 14.76
CA PHE A 125 13.82 6.39 14.68
C PHE A 125 12.91 5.38 14.01
N GLU A 126 13.40 4.37 13.29
CA GLU A 126 12.56 3.42 12.54
C GLU A 126 11.55 2.70 13.44
N SER A 127 11.99 2.20 14.60
CA SER A 127 11.10 1.52 15.57
C SER A 127 10.03 2.47 16.12
N ILE A 128 10.44 3.68 16.53
CA ILE A 128 9.53 4.68 17.09
C ILE A 128 8.50 5.13 16.05
N LEU A 129 8.95 5.37 14.81
CA LEU A 129 8.08 5.74 13.71
C LEU A 129 7.13 4.59 13.35
N GLN A 130 7.60 3.35 13.40
CA GLN A 130 6.75 2.18 13.16
C GLN A 130 5.66 2.06 14.23
N ASP A 131 5.99 2.23 15.51
CA ASP A 131 5.02 2.20 16.60
C ASP A 131 3.94 3.29 16.44
N GLU A 132 4.35 4.51 16.08
CA GLU A 132 3.41 5.60 15.77
C GLU A 132 2.51 5.25 14.58
N LEU A 133 3.05 4.66 13.51
CA LEU A 133 2.28 4.22 12.34
C LEU A 133 1.25 3.16 12.72
N ASP A 134 1.60 2.22 13.60
CA ASP A 134 0.68 1.20 14.09
C ASP A 134 -0.42 1.81 14.97
N MET A 135 -0.10 2.79 15.83
CA MET A 135 -1.11 3.54 16.58
C MET A 135 -2.07 4.31 15.66
N VAL A 136 -1.55 4.92 14.59
CA VAL A 136 -2.37 5.62 13.59
C VAL A 136 -3.31 4.65 12.89
N LYS A 137 -2.81 3.48 12.53
CA LYS A 137 -3.59 2.41 11.91
C LYS A 137 -4.75 2.00 12.81
N ASP A 138 -4.49 1.74 14.08
CA ASP A 138 -5.53 1.33 15.05
C ASP A 138 -6.56 2.43 15.27
N GLN A 139 -6.13 3.69 15.43
CA GLN A 139 -7.05 4.82 15.55
C GLN A 139 -7.90 4.98 14.27
N TRP A 140 -7.28 4.85 13.10
CA TRP A 140 -8.00 4.94 11.84
C TRP A 140 -8.97 3.76 11.63
N ASN A 141 -8.67 2.57 12.11
CA ASN A 141 -9.56 1.42 11.95
C ASN A 141 -10.74 1.41 12.94
N SER A 142 -10.55 2.05 14.11
CA SER A 142 -11.55 2.16 15.17
C SER A 142 -12.42 3.43 15.10
N HIS A 143 -12.01 4.47 14.35
CA HIS A 143 -12.80 5.71 14.28
C HIS A 143 -14.14 5.48 13.58
N ARG A 144 -15.16 6.25 13.97
CA ARG A 144 -16.47 6.20 13.32
C ARG A 144 -16.53 7.19 12.16
N ILE A 145 -16.68 6.66 10.94
CA ILE A 145 -17.02 7.44 9.75
C ILE A 145 -18.47 7.92 9.88
N ARG A 146 -18.65 9.25 9.88
CA ARG A 146 -19.97 9.88 9.95
C ARG A 146 -20.72 9.72 8.61
N ARG A 147 -22.05 9.68 8.69
CA ARG A 147 -22.90 9.78 7.49
C ARG A 147 -22.68 11.13 6.80
N SER A 148 -22.51 11.11 5.49
CA SER A 148 -22.40 12.29 4.64
C SER A 148 -23.36 12.17 3.46
N ARG A 149 -23.54 13.25 2.70
CA ARG A 149 -24.35 13.26 1.46
C ARG A 149 -23.65 12.54 0.28
N THR A 150 -22.42 12.09 0.48
CA THR A 150 -21.61 11.38 -0.53
C THR A 150 -21.76 9.88 -0.38
N ASN A 151 -21.40 9.10 -1.40
CA ASN A 151 -21.44 7.61 -1.40
C ASN A 151 -20.34 6.97 -0.51
N VAL A 152 -20.22 7.45 0.72
CA VAL A 152 -19.33 6.88 1.74
C VAL A 152 -20.18 6.08 2.73
N VAL A 153 -19.84 4.80 2.89
CA VAL A 153 -20.50 3.93 3.86
C VAL A 153 -20.11 4.41 5.27
N SER A 154 -21.10 4.78 6.07
CA SER A 154 -20.90 5.21 7.46
C SER A 154 -20.74 4.01 8.37
N GLY A 155 -19.85 4.09 9.36
CA GLY A 155 -19.60 3.01 10.30
C GLY A 155 -18.20 3.09 10.87
N VAL A 156 -17.86 2.13 11.72
CA VAL A 156 -16.48 1.92 12.16
C VAL A 156 -15.82 0.96 11.16
N PRO A 157 -14.67 1.30 10.54
CA PRO A 157 -14.02 0.47 9.53
C PRO A 157 -13.83 -0.98 9.94
N ASP A 158 -13.36 -1.24 11.17
CA ASP A 158 -13.23 -2.62 11.65
C ASP A 158 -14.56 -3.37 11.70
N ILE A 159 -15.62 -2.73 12.20
CA ILE A 159 -16.96 -3.35 12.23
C ILE A 159 -17.46 -3.60 10.82
N MET A 160 -17.24 -2.68 9.89
CA MET A 160 -17.62 -2.83 8.49
C MET A 160 -16.86 -3.98 7.81
N TYR A 161 -15.58 -4.16 8.13
CA TYR A 161 -14.74 -5.24 7.62
C TYR A 161 -15.18 -6.60 8.15
N TYR A 162 -15.39 -6.73 9.48
CA TYR A 162 -15.71 -8.01 10.10
C TYR A 162 -17.19 -8.39 9.97
N LEU A 163 -18.10 -7.42 9.83
CA LEU A 163 -19.55 -7.63 9.77
C LEU A 163 -20.18 -6.91 8.56
N PRO A 164 -19.76 -7.22 7.33
CA PRO A 164 -20.19 -6.48 6.13
C PRO A 164 -21.69 -6.59 5.87
N HIS A 165 -22.32 -7.70 6.27
CA HIS A 165 -23.77 -7.91 6.13
C HIS A 165 -24.62 -6.86 6.87
N ARG A 166 -24.07 -6.18 7.90
CA ARG A 166 -24.79 -5.11 8.63
C ARG A 166 -24.89 -3.81 7.84
N PHE A 167 -24.12 -3.70 6.76
CA PHE A 167 -24.00 -2.52 5.92
C PHE A 167 -24.43 -2.80 4.48
N GLU A 168 -25.21 -3.86 4.24
CA GLU A 168 -25.63 -4.31 2.90
C GLU A 168 -24.43 -4.53 1.96
N ALA A 169 -23.28 -4.88 2.54
CA ALA A 169 -22.04 -5.13 1.83
C ALA A 169 -21.67 -6.62 1.93
N TYR A 170 -20.74 -7.04 1.08
CA TYR A 170 -20.20 -8.39 1.08
C TYR A 170 -18.68 -8.35 1.08
N ASN A 171 -18.06 -9.48 1.41
CA ASN A 171 -16.61 -9.61 1.39
C ASN A 171 -16.12 -9.69 -0.06
N CYS A 172 -15.21 -8.79 -0.43
CA CYS A 172 -14.61 -8.67 -1.75
C CYS A 172 -13.22 -9.32 -1.84
N MET A 173 -12.90 -10.22 -0.91
CA MET A 173 -11.62 -10.93 -0.85
C MET A 173 -11.71 -12.24 -1.64
N GLU A 174 -10.73 -12.43 -2.52
CA GLU A 174 -10.56 -13.59 -3.36
C GLU A 174 -9.40 -14.42 -2.84
N ARG A 175 -9.60 -15.74 -2.69
CA ARG A 175 -8.56 -16.61 -2.15
C ARG A 175 -7.40 -16.72 -3.12
N VAL A 176 -6.19 -16.66 -2.58
CA VAL A 176 -4.95 -16.87 -3.33
C VAL A 176 -4.21 -18.05 -2.72
N SER A 177 -3.73 -18.95 -3.56
CA SER A 177 -2.99 -20.13 -3.08
C SER A 177 -1.63 -19.73 -2.51
N ALA A 178 -1.19 -20.39 -1.45
CA ALA A 178 0.13 -20.15 -0.86
C ALA A 178 1.29 -20.31 -1.86
N PRO A 179 1.30 -21.31 -2.78
CA PRO A 179 2.33 -21.42 -3.80
C PRO A 179 2.42 -20.19 -4.71
N MET A 180 1.28 -19.62 -5.13
CA MET A 180 1.26 -18.40 -5.96
C MET A 180 1.86 -17.19 -5.22
N ILE A 181 1.60 -17.07 -3.92
CA ILE A 181 2.18 -16.00 -3.09
C ILE A 181 3.69 -16.18 -2.98
N THR A 182 4.16 -17.40 -2.69
CA THR A 182 5.59 -17.70 -2.55
C THR A 182 6.36 -17.54 -3.87
N GLU A 183 5.74 -17.86 -5.00
CA GLU A 183 6.31 -17.62 -6.33
C GLU A 183 6.55 -16.12 -6.55
N MET A 184 5.55 -15.28 -6.30
CA MET A 184 5.69 -13.83 -6.43
C MET A 184 6.67 -13.24 -5.41
N GLU A 185 6.71 -13.75 -4.17
CA GLU A 185 7.73 -13.34 -3.18
C GLU A 185 9.15 -13.60 -3.70
N ARG A 186 9.40 -14.71 -4.39
CA ARG A 186 10.73 -14.99 -4.98
C ARG A 186 11.07 -14.02 -6.11
N ASN A 187 10.12 -13.73 -6.98
CA ASN A 187 10.32 -12.85 -8.13
C ASN A 187 10.64 -11.41 -7.68
N VAL A 188 9.89 -10.89 -6.71
CA VAL A 188 10.14 -9.54 -6.15
C VAL A 188 11.51 -9.47 -5.47
N ASN A 189 11.91 -10.51 -4.72
CA ASN A 189 13.20 -10.53 -4.04
C ASN A 189 14.39 -10.73 -5.00
N SER A 190 14.20 -11.42 -6.13
CA SER A 190 15.27 -11.57 -7.15
C SER A 190 15.58 -10.27 -7.88
N GLU A 191 14.59 -9.38 -8.03
CA GLU A 191 14.77 -8.06 -8.62
C GLU A 191 15.56 -7.11 -7.69
N ASP A 192 15.47 -7.29 -6.36
CA ASP A 192 16.22 -6.50 -5.36
C ASP A 192 17.74 -6.82 -5.32
N ILE A 193 18.18 -7.98 -5.84
CA ILE A 193 19.60 -8.41 -5.86
C ILE A 193 20.30 -8.02 -7.18
N GLY A 194 19.52 -7.65 -8.21
CA GLY A 194 20.04 -7.30 -9.52
C GLY A 194 20.35 -5.80 -9.66
N GLU A 195 21.52 -5.36 -9.21
CA GLU A 195 22.14 -4.22 -9.89
C GLU A 195 22.40 -4.64 -11.34
N ASN A 196 21.69 -3.99 -12.27
CA ASN A 196 22.05 -3.87 -13.67
C ASN A 196 21.94 -5.13 -14.55
N THR A 197 20.72 -5.62 -14.78
CA THR A 197 20.37 -6.19 -16.10
C THR A 197 18.99 -5.71 -16.51
N GLY A 198 18.94 -5.00 -17.63
CA GLY A 198 17.74 -4.31 -18.10
C GLY A 198 16.54 -5.22 -18.29
N SER A 199 15.37 -4.61 -18.05
CA SER A 199 14.16 -4.77 -18.86
C SER A 199 13.86 -6.20 -19.33
N MET A 200 13.46 -7.08 -18.40
CA MET A 200 12.81 -8.35 -18.75
C MET A 200 11.35 -8.38 -18.26
N HIS A 201 10.63 -7.26 -18.41
CA HIS A 201 9.17 -7.26 -18.29
C HIS A 201 8.44 -6.29 -19.24
N VAL A 202 9.12 -5.79 -20.27
CA VAL A 202 8.48 -4.98 -21.34
C VAL A 202 7.75 -5.87 -22.37
N GLU A 203 8.07 -7.16 -22.49
CA GLU A 203 7.52 -8.01 -23.56
C GLU A 203 6.04 -8.42 -23.41
N TYR A 204 5.37 -8.15 -22.29
CA TYR A 204 3.93 -8.42 -22.19
C TYR A 204 3.05 -7.32 -22.83
N PHE A 205 3.66 -6.21 -23.27
CA PHE A 205 2.91 -5.04 -23.78
C PHE A 205 2.93 -4.87 -25.30
N ASP A 206 3.57 -5.76 -26.06
CA ASP A 206 3.59 -5.66 -27.54
C ASP A 206 2.54 -6.53 -28.25
N TYR A 207 1.69 -7.24 -27.51
CA TYR A 207 0.61 -8.05 -28.10
C TYR A 207 -0.73 -7.93 -27.35
N VAL A 208 -1.30 -6.73 -27.28
CA VAL A 208 -2.77 -6.45 -27.39
C VAL A 208 -2.99 -5.04 -27.90
#